data_AF-A0A453KUC4-F1
#
_entry.id   AF-A0A453KUC4-F1
#
_cell.length_a   1.000
_cell.length_b   1.000
_cell.length_c   1.000
_cell.angle_alpha   90.00
_cell.angle_beta   90.00
_cell.angle_gamma   90.00
#
_symmetry.space_group_name_H-M   'P 1'
#
loop_
_entity.id
_entity.type
_entity.pdbx_description
1 polymer ?
#
loop_
_entity_poly.entity_id
_entity_poly.type
_entity_poly.pdbx_seq_one_letter_code
_entity_poly.pdbx_strand_id
1 'polypeptide(L)'
;MVHLFFTCPFSQRCWDALGIQWPNDTDWFRMLHEGKARWARPMFLEVFAVAAWGIWKERNDKHFRGIQPSFESWRNRFKLDFAMLVHRSKQEQG
;
A
#
# COMPACT_ATOMS: atom_id res chain seq x y z
N MET A 1 -1.22 7.87 11.96
CA MET A 1 -1.35 6.71 11.04
C MET A 1 -2.35 6.96 9.93
N VAL A 2 -3.61 7.31 10.25
CA VAL A 2 -4.67 7.52 9.23
C VAL A 2 -4.26 8.52 8.14
N HIS A 3 -3.70 9.66 8.52
CA HIS A 3 -3.24 10.64 7.52
C HIS A 3 -2.11 10.15 6.61
N LEU A 4 -1.12 9.47 7.19
CA LEU A 4 0.04 8.96 6.44
C LEU A 4 -0.37 7.96 5.37
N PHE A 5 -1.28 7.06 5.73
CA PHE A 5 -1.62 5.92 4.90
C PHE A 5 -2.87 6.12 4.07
N PHE A 6 -3.84 6.95 4.45
CA PHE A 6 -5.14 6.97 3.77
C PHE A 6 -5.55 8.33 3.24
N THR A 7 -5.26 9.43 3.95
CA THR A 7 -5.82 10.75 3.60
C THR A 7 -4.83 11.74 2.99
N CYS A 8 -3.53 11.46 3.03
CA CYS A 8 -2.55 12.30 2.35
C CYS A 8 -2.70 12.15 0.81
N PRO A 9 -2.56 13.24 0.02
CA PRO A 9 -2.67 13.17 -1.45
C PRO A 9 -1.73 12.15 -2.09
N PHE A 10 -0.52 11.99 -1.53
CA PHE A 10 0.43 10.99 -2.01
C PHE A 10 -0.10 9.56 -1.82
N SER A 11 -0.60 9.23 -0.62
CA SER A 11 -1.13 7.89 -0.34
C SER A 11 -2.40 7.62 -1.15
N GLN A 12 -3.29 8.60 -1.31
CA GLN A 12 -4.50 8.45 -2.13
C GLN A 12 -4.16 8.07 -3.56
N ARG A 13 -3.21 8.78 -4.18
CA ARG A 13 -2.72 8.46 -5.53
C ARG A 13 -2.16 7.04 -5.63
N CYS A 14 -1.49 6.55 -4.59
CA CYS A 14 -0.97 5.19 -4.54
C CYS A 14 -2.12 4.15 -4.52
N TRP A 15 -3.15 4.37 -3.70
CA TRP A 15 -4.31 3.48 -3.62
C TRP A 15 -5.17 3.51 -4.87
N ASP A 16 -5.36 4.69 -5.47
CA ASP A 16 -6.08 4.86 -6.73
C ASP A 16 -5.44 4.02 -7.85
N ALA A 17 -4.10 3.99 -7.89
CA ALA A 17 -3.36 3.17 -8.85
C ALA A 17 -3.54 1.65 -8.66
N LEU A 18 -4.00 1.22 -7.48
CA LEU A 18 -4.35 -0.17 -7.17
C LEU A 18 -5.86 -0.43 -7.27
N GLY A 19 -6.67 0.59 -7.57
CA GLY A 19 -8.13 0.51 -7.56
C GLY A 19 -8.74 0.33 -6.17
N ILE A 20 -8.02 0.74 -5.12
CA ILE A 20 -8.51 0.67 -3.73
C ILE A 20 -9.05 2.03 -3.33
N GLN A 21 -10.31 2.07 -2.90
CA GLN A 21 -10.97 3.29 -2.43
C GLN A 21 -11.33 3.12 -0.95
N TRP A 22 -10.80 4.02 -0.12
CA TRP A 22 -11.01 3.98 1.32
C TRP A 22 -12.25 4.80 1.73
N PRO A 23 -13.07 4.30 2.68
CA PRO A 23 -14.14 5.11 3.24
C PRO A 23 -13.56 6.31 4.02
N ASN A 24 -14.34 7.38 4.13
CA ASN A 24 -13.96 8.52 4.97
C ASN A 24 -14.22 8.17 6.44
N ASP A 25 -13.22 7.62 7.11
CA ASP A 25 -13.28 7.17 8.49
C ASP A 25 -11.99 7.50 9.26
N THR A 26 -12.07 7.47 10.58
CA THR A 26 -10.95 7.60 11.51
C THR A 26 -10.52 6.25 12.10
N ASP A 27 -11.38 5.22 12.05
CA ASP A 27 -11.05 3.86 12.46
C ASP A 27 -10.44 3.06 11.30
N TRP A 28 -9.12 2.93 11.33
CA TRP A 28 -8.37 2.21 10.30
C TRP A 28 -8.73 0.71 10.24
N PHE A 29 -9.17 0.08 11.33
CA PHE A 29 -9.62 -1.31 11.30
C PHE A 29 -10.90 -1.45 10.48
N ARG A 30 -11.86 -0.54 10.71
CA ARG A 30 -13.10 -0.50 9.92
C ARG A 30 -12.80 -0.22 8.44
N MET A 31 -11.89 0.71 8.15
CA MET A 31 -11.42 0.97 6.78
C MET A 31 -10.82 -0.27 6.12
N LEU A 32 -9.98 -1.03 6.84
CA LEU A 32 -9.35 -2.24 6.32
C LEU A 32 -10.40 -3.35 6.06
N HIS A 33 -11.34 -3.53 6.98
CA HIS A 33 -12.44 -4.49 6.82
C HIS A 33 -13.31 -4.14 5.60
N GLU A 34 -13.69 -2.87 5.44
CA GLU A 34 -14.45 -2.42 4.28
C GLU A 34 -13.66 -2.54 2.97
N GLY A 35 -12.37 -2.17 2.99
CA GLY A 35 -11.48 -2.34 1.85
C GLY A 35 -11.38 -3.80 1.41
N LYS A 36 -11.25 -4.72 2.38
CA LYS A 36 -11.24 -6.17 2.12
C LYS A 36 -12.57 -6.65 1.54
N ALA A 37 -13.69 -6.18 2.07
CA ALA A 37 -15.02 -6.55 1.59
C ALA A 37 -15.28 -6.08 0.15
N ARG A 38 -14.76 -4.90 -0.23
CA ARG A 38 -14.83 -4.37 -1.60
C ARG A 38 -13.83 -5.04 -2.54
N TRP A 39 -12.73 -5.56 -2.03
CA TRP A 39 -11.70 -6.24 -2.80
C TRP A 39 -12.17 -7.64 -3.20
N ALA A 40 -12.88 -7.72 -4.32
CA ALA A 40 -13.41 -8.97 -4.90
C ALA A 40 -12.33 -9.84 -5.59
N ARG A 41 -11.08 -9.80 -5.12
CA ARG A 41 -9.93 -10.50 -5.71
C ARG A 41 -9.09 -11.18 -4.61
N PRO A 42 -8.26 -12.18 -4.94
CA PRO A 42 -7.32 -12.74 -3.96
C PRO A 42 -6.29 -11.70 -3.47
N MET A 43 -5.57 -12.07 -2.41
CA MET A 43 -4.37 -11.38 -1.94
C MET A 43 -4.56 -9.93 -1.45
N PHE A 44 -5.74 -9.58 -0.90
CA PHE A 44 -6.01 -8.24 -0.40
C PHE A 44 -4.96 -7.76 0.61
N LEU A 45 -4.67 -8.59 1.63
CA LEU A 45 -3.81 -8.21 2.74
C LEU A 45 -2.35 -8.05 2.28
N GLU A 46 -1.92 -8.86 1.33
CA GLU A 46 -0.60 -8.83 0.74
C GLU A 46 -0.42 -7.57 -0.13
N VAL A 47 -1.41 -7.26 -0.98
CA VAL A 47 -1.42 -6.02 -1.77
C VAL A 47 -1.42 -4.81 -0.83
N PHE A 48 -2.28 -4.81 0.19
CA PHE A 48 -2.35 -3.74 1.18
C PHE A 48 -1.01 -3.57 1.91
N ALA A 49 -0.43 -4.65 2.43
CA ALA A 49 0.80 -4.60 3.21
C ALA A 49 1.98 -4.08 2.37
N VAL A 50 2.15 -4.57 1.14
CA VAL A 50 3.23 -4.13 0.25
C VAL A 50 3.05 -2.66 -0.15
N ALA A 51 1.82 -2.24 -0.48
CA ALA A 51 1.51 -0.86 -0.83
C ALA A 51 1.75 0.10 0.35
N ALA A 52 1.25 -0.24 1.54
CA ALA A 52 1.45 0.53 2.77
C ALA A 52 2.93 0.63 3.14
N TRP A 53 3.67 -0.47 3.01
CA TRP A 53 5.13 -0.48 3.22
C TRP A 53 5.86 0.46 2.25
N GLY A 54 5.48 0.46 0.97
CA GLY A 54 5.98 1.41 -0.02
C GLY A 54 5.70 2.86 0.37
N ILE A 55 4.47 3.17 0.78
CA ILE A 55 4.06 4.53 1.20
C ILE A 55 4.90 4.99 2.40
N TRP A 56 5.05 4.11 3.40
CA TRP A 56 5.86 4.39 4.58
C TRP A 56 7.31 4.70 4.23
N LYS A 57 7.93 3.91 3.33
CA LYS A 57 9.31 4.12 2.88
C LYS A 57 9.51 5.49 2.24
N GLU A 58 8.64 5.87 1.29
CA GLU A 58 8.72 7.18 0.61
C GLU A 58 8.57 8.36 1.59
N ARG A 59 7.67 8.23 2.57
CA ARG A 59 7.46 9.26 3.59
C ARG A 59 8.63 9.36 4.57
N ASN A 60 9.26 8.24 4.89
CA ASN A 60 10.45 8.22 5.73
C ASN A 60 11.67 8.78 5.01
N ASP A 61 11.85 8.49 3.71
CA ASP A 61 12.90 9.10 2.91
C ASP A 61 12.75 10.64 2.89
N LYS A 62 11.53 11.17 2.87
CA LYS A 62 11.30 12.61 3.07
C LYS A 62 11.76 13.10 4.44
N HIS A 63 11.36 12.41 5.50
CA HIS A 63 11.63 12.85 6.86
C HIS A 63 13.11 12.77 7.24
N PHE A 64 13.79 11.68 6.86
CA PHE A 64 15.16 11.41 7.27
C PHE A 64 16.21 11.81 6.25
N ARG A 65 15.85 11.89 4.96
CA ARG A 65 16.80 12.14 3.86
C ARG A 65 16.45 13.37 3.01
N GLY A 66 15.32 14.04 3.30
CA GLY A 66 14.86 15.18 2.51
C GLY A 66 14.40 14.83 1.09
N ILE A 67 14.25 13.55 0.76
CA ILE A 67 13.86 13.10 -0.58
C ILE A 67 12.35 13.18 -0.71
N GLN A 68 11.85 13.90 -1.71
CA GLN A 68 10.40 14.06 -1.88
C GLN A 68 9.75 12.75 -2.34
N PRO A 69 8.57 12.38 -1.78
CA PRO A 69 7.86 11.16 -2.18
C PRO A 69 7.57 11.16 -3.68
N SER A 70 7.93 10.08 -4.36
CA SER A 70 7.73 9.90 -5.80
C SER A 70 6.78 8.75 -6.07
N PHE A 71 5.70 9.05 -6.79
CA PHE A 71 4.72 8.03 -7.18
C PHE A 71 5.36 6.95 -8.07
N GLU A 72 6.31 7.32 -8.93
CA GLU A 72 7.01 6.38 -9.79
C GLU A 72 7.96 5.48 -8.99
N SER A 73 8.71 6.05 -8.05
CA SER A 73 9.55 5.29 -7.13
C SER A 73 8.72 4.28 -6.32
N TRP A 74 7.61 4.73 -5.74
CA TRP A 74 6.65 3.87 -5.04
C TRP A 74 6.13 2.75 -5.93
N ARG A 75 5.69 3.06 -7.16
CA ARG A 75 5.09 2.09 -8.08
C ARG A 75 6.09 1.01 -8.50
N ASN A 76 7.33 1.40 -8.82
CA ASN A 76 8.38 0.46 -9.19
C ASN A 76 8.75 -0.45 -8.03
N ARG A 77 8.84 0.11 -6.82
CA ARG A 77 9.09 -0.64 -5.59
C ARG A 77 7.95 -1.61 -5.26
N PHE A 78 6.69 -1.17 -5.38
CA PHE A 78 5.53 -2.02 -5.18
C PHE A 78 5.56 -3.25 -6.10
N LYS A 79 5.80 -3.06 -7.40
CA LYS A 79 5.89 -4.16 -8.37
C LYS A 79 6.98 -5.16 -8.00
N LEU A 80 8.16 -4.68 -7.63
CA LEU A 80 9.29 -5.52 -7.25
C LEU A 80 8.99 -6.31 -5.96
N ASP A 81 8.55 -5.61 -4.92
CA ASP A 81 8.26 -6.20 -3.61
C ASP A 81 7.12 -7.23 -3.71
N PHE A 82 6.06 -6.94 -4.49
CA PHE A 82 4.94 -7.86 -4.70
C PHE A 82 5.34 -9.08 -5.54
N ALA A 83 6.15 -8.91 -6.59
CA ALA A 83 6.67 -10.03 -7.37
C ALA A 83 7.53 -10.97 -6.52
N MET A 84 8.38 -10.42 -5.64
CA MET A 84 9.17 -11.22 -4.70
C MET A 84 8.29 -11.97 -3.69
N LEU A 85 7.24 -11.33 -3.17
CA LEU A 85 6.28 -11.97 -2.26
C LEU A 85 5.62 -13.17 -2.95
N VAL A 86 5.07 -12.99 -4.16
CA VAL A 86 4.43 -14.06 -4.92
C VAL A 86 5.40 -15.19 -5.24
N HIS A 87 6.66 -14.88 -5.56
CA HIS A 87 7.68 -15.90 -5.79
C HIS A 87 7.94 -16.73 -4.53
N ARG A 88 8.11 -16.10 -3.36
CA ARG A 88 8.36 -16.78 -2.09
C ARG A 88 7.18 -17.65 -1.64
N SER A 89 5.95 -17.14 -1.74
CA SER A 89 4.75 -17.89 -1.39
C SER A 89 4.55 -19.16 -2.23
N LYS A 90 5.08 -19.20 -3.46
CA LYS A 90 5.06 -20.40 -4.31
C LYS A 90 6.10 -21.44 -3.90
N GLN A 91 7.25 -21.01 -3.39
CA GLN A 91 8.33 -21.92 -2.94
C GLN A 91 7.97 -22.64 -1.64
N GLU A 92 7.12 -22.03 -0.79
CA GLU A 92 6.67 -22.65 0.47
C GLU A 92 5.55 -23.68 0.28
N GLN A 93 4.95 -23.78 -0.92
CA GLN A 93 3.85 -24.69 -1.23
C GLN A 93 4.28 -25.91 -2.08
N GLY A 94 5.57 -26.00 -2.45
CA GLY A 94 6.15 -27.13 -3.19
C GLY A 94 7.07 -27.96 -2.31
#